data_AF-W1WD68-F1
#
_entry.id   AF-W1WD68-F1
#
_cell.length_a   1.000
_cell.length_b   1.000
_cell.length_c   1.000
_cell.angle_alpha   90.00
_cell.angle_beta   90.00
_cell.angle_gamma   90.00
#
_symmetry.space_group_name_H-M   'P 1'
#
loop_
_entity.id
_entity.type
_entity.pdbx_description
1 polymer ?
#
loop_
_entity_poly.entity_id
_entity_poly.type
_entity_poly.pdbx_seq_one_letter_code
_entity_poly.pdbx_strand_id
1 'polypeptide(L)'
;MRRTRAGFTLLEMLVAIAIFASLALMAQQVTNGVTRVNSAVAGHDQKLNLMQQTMSFLTHDLTQMMPRPVRGDQGQREPALLAGAGVLASESEGMRFVRGGVVNPLMRLPRSNLLTV
;
A
#
# COMPACT_ATOMS: atom_id res chain seq x y z
N MET A 1 -32.04 -20.29 64.83
CA MET A 1 -30.69 -20.88 64.63
C MET A 1 -29.87 -19.96 63.74
N ARG A 2 -28.84 -19.32 64.28
CA ARG A 2 -28.01 -18.33 63.57
C ARG A 2 -26.89 -19.08 62.86
N ARG A 3 -26.94 -19.22 61.52
CA ARG A 3 -25.83 -19.77 60.73
C ARG A 3 -24.63 -18.83 60.87
N THR A 4 -23.55 -19.29 61.49
CA THR A 4 -22.24 -18.65 61.42
C THR A 4 -21.76 -18.70 59.97
N ARG A 5 -21.60 -17.53 59.34
CA ARG A 5 -20.95 -17.44 58.03
C ARG A 5 -19.45 -17.61 58.26
N ALA A 6 -18.86 -18.70 57.76
CA ALA A 6 -17.41 -18.84 57.68
C ALA A 6 -16.87 -17.81 56.68
N GLY A 7 -15.87 -17.04 57.09
CA GLY A 7 -15.17 -16.11 56.20
C GLY A 7 -14.17 -16.83 55.29
N PHE A 8 -13.69 -16.14 54.26
CA PHE A 8 -12.63 -16.64 53.39
C PHE A 8 -11.29 -16.79 54.14
N THR A 9 -10.55 -17.84 53.82
CA THR A 9 -9.19 -18.05 54.32
C THR A 9 -8.17 -17.26 53.50
N LEU A 10 -7.01 -16.97 54.11
CA LEU A 10 -5.86 -16.40 53.39
C LEU A 10 -5.44 -17.27 52.19
N LEU A 11 -5.53 -18.59 52.35
CA LEU A 11 -5.16 -19.54 51.31
C LEU A 11 -6.07 -19.42 50.09
N GLU A 12 -7.39 -19.31 50.27
CA GLU A 12 -8.33 -19.11 49.16
C GLU A 12 -8.10 -17.80 48.42
N MET A 13 -7.83 -16.71 49.12
CA MET A 13 -7.51 -15.43 48.48
C MET A 13 -6.21 -15.50 47.69
N LEU A 14 -5.18 -16.19 48.21
CA LEU A 14 -3.91 -16.36 47.52
C LEU A 14 -4.07 -17.21 46.25
N VAL A 15 -4.80 -18.32 46.34
CA VAL A 15 -5.13 -19.17 45.18
C VAL A 15 -5.94 -18.39 44.15
N ALA A 16 -6.95 -17.62 44.57
CA ALA A 16 -7.76 -16.80 43.66
C ALA A 16 -6.92 -15.76 42.92
N ILE A 17 -6.02 -15.06 43.62
CA ILE A 17 -5.11 -14.07 43.02
C ILE A 17 -4.13 -14.75 42.06
N ALA A 18 -3.58 -15.91 42.42
CA ALA A 18 -2.66 -16.66 41.56
C ALA A 18 -3.32 -17.10 40.25
N ILE A 19 -4.54 -17.64 40.33
CA ILE A 19 -5.33 -18.03 39.15
C ILE A 19 -5.64 -16.80 38.31
N PHE A 20 -6.14 -15.72 38.92
CA PHE A 20 -6.47 -14.50 38.21
C PHE A 20 -5.26 -13.88 37.50
N ALA A 21 -4.11 -13.81 38.18
CA ALA A 21 -2.86 -13.33 37.60
C ALA A 21 -2.40 -14.20 36.42
N SER A 22 -2.52 -15.52 36.53
CA SER A 22 -2.16 -16.44 35.43
C SER A 22 -3.04 -16.23 34.20
N LEU A 23 -4.36 -16.08 34.38
CA LEU A 23 -5.30 -15.81 33.30
C LEU A 23 -5.05 -14.45 32.64
N ALA A 24 -4.76 -13.42 33.44
CA ALA A 24 -4.44 -12.09 32.94
C ALA A 24 -3.17 -12.12 32.06
N LEU A 25 -2.13 -12.84 32.48
CA LEU A 25 -0.90 -13.00 31.69
C LEU A 25 -1.15 -13.77 30.38
N MET A 26 -1.96 -14.83 30.41
CA MET A 26 -2.33 -15.57 29.20
C MET A 26 -3.11 -14.69 28.21
N ALA A 27 -4.08 -13.92 28.69
CA ALA A 27 -4.86 -13.00 27.86
C ALA A 27 -3.97 -11.92 27.20
N GLN A 28 -2.99 -11.39 27.95
CA GLN A 28 -2.03 -10.43 27.42
C GLN A 28 -1.15 -11.06 26.32
N GLN A 29 -0.71 -12.30 26.49
CA GLN A 29 0.10 -13.00 25.49
C GLN A 29 -0.67 -13.22 24.18
N VAL A 30 -1.93 -13.66 24.24
CA VAL A 30 -2.78 -13.82 23.07
C VAL A 30 -2.98 -12.49 22.35
N THR A 31 -3.27 -11.43 23.10
CA THR A 31 -3.47 -10.08 22.54
C THR A 31 -2.21 -9.59 21.83
N ASN A 32 -1.04 -9.75 22.45
CA ASN A 32 0.25 -9.40 21.85
C ASN A 32 0.58 -10.28 20.62
N GLY A 33 0.15 -11.55 20.62
CA GLY A 33 0.30 -12.44 19.47
C GLY A 33 -0.52 -11.95 18.28
N VAL A 34 -1.80 -11.64 18.50
CA VAL A 34 -2.71 -11.14 17.45
C VAL A 34 -2.23 -9.80 16.89
N THR A 35 -1.82 -8.86 17.75
CA THR A 35 -1.33 -7.55 17.28
C THR A 35 -0.07 -7.67 16.42
N ARG A 36 0.85 -8.57 16.77
CA ARG A 36 2.05 -8.87 15.97
C ARG A 36 1.70 -9.49 14.62
N VAL A 37 0.76 -10.42 14.58
CA VAL A 37 0.31 -11.03 13.31
C VAL A 37 -0.33 -9.97 12.43
N ASN A 38 -1.22 -9.13 12.99
CA ASN A 38 -1.88 -8.07 12.24
C ASN A 38 -0.88 -7.06 11.66
N SER A 39 0.17 -6.68 12.40
CA SER A 39 1.18 -5.75 11.88
C SER A 39 2.02 -6.37 10.76
N ALA A 40 2.35 -7.67 10.85
CA ALA A 40 3.04 -8.37 9.78
C ALA A 40 2.17 -8.45 8.52
N VAL A 41 0.88 -8.80 8.65
CA VAL A 41 -0.07 -8.87 7.53
C VAL A 41 -0.24 -7.49 6.88
N ALA A 42 -0.42 -6.43 7.67
CA ALA A 42 -0.59 -5.08 7.15
C ALA A 42 0.57 -4.63 6.24
N GLY A 43 1.81 -5.00 6.57
CA GLY A 43 2.97 -4.72 5.72
C GLY A 43 2.94 -5.45 4.37
N HIS A 44 2.46 -6.70 4.35
CA HIS A 44 2.31 -7.48 3.12
C HIS A 44 1.20 -6.89 2.24
N ASP A 45 0.06 -6.54 2.84
CA ASP A 45 -1.06 -5.91 2.13
C ASP A 45 -0.64 -4.59 1.49
N GLN A 46 0.10 -3.74 2.21
CA GLN A 46 0.61 -2.49 1.67
C GLN A 46 1.53 -2.72 0.44
N LYS A 47 2.42 -3.71 0.50
CA LYS A 47 3.30 -4.05 -0.62
C LYS A 47 2.52 -4.57 -1.83
N LEU A 48 1.50 -5.39 -1.60
CA LEU A 48 0.64 -5.91 -2.68
C LEU A 48 -0.17 -4.78 -3.33
N ASN A 49 -0.73 -3.88 -2.53
CA ASN A 49 -1.47 -2.72 -3.03
C ASN A 49 -0.58 -1.81 -3.88
N LEU A 50 0.66 -1.55 -3.44
CA LEU A 50 1.63 -0.78 -4.22
C LEU A 50 1.93 -1.46 -5.55
N MET A 51 2.18 -2.78 -5.56
CA MET A 51 2.43 -3.53 -6.79
C MET A 51 1.23 -3.46 -7.76
N GLN A 52 0.00 -3.64 -7.26
CA GLN A 52 -1.21 -3.54 -8.09
C GLN A 52 -1.36 -2.14 -8.68
N GLN A 53 -1.10 -1.10 -7.88
CA GLN A 53 -1.15 0.28 -8.34
C GLN A 53 -0.08 0.54 -9.42
N THR A 54 1.15 0.09 -9.22
CA THR A 54 2.22 0.18 -10.22
C THR A 54 1.84 -0.52 -11.53
N MET A 55 1.31 -1.74 -11.46
CA MET A 55 0.87 -2.48 -12.65
C MET A 55 -0.29 -1.78 -13.36
N SER A 56 -1.21 -1.15 -12.60
CA SER A 56 -2.31 -0.37 -13.16
C SER A 56 -1.80 0.84 -13.95
N PHE A 57 -0.86 1.61 -13.38
CA PHE A 57 -0.23 2.74 -14.08
C PHE A 57 0.48 2.29 -15.36
N LEU A 58 1.34 1.28 -15.27
CA LEU A 58 2.05 0.72 -16.42
C LEU A 58 1.09 0.25 -17.51
N THR A 59 0.03 -0.48 -17.14
CA THR A 59 -0.95 -0.98 -18.11
C THR A 59 -1.71 0.17 -18.76
N HIS A 60 -2.16 1.15 -17.98
CA HIS A 60 -2.92 2.28 -18.48
C HIS A 60 -2.11 3.14 -19.46
N ASP A 61 -0.81 3.28 -19.23
CA ASP A 61 0.10 4.04 -20.11
C ASP A 61 0.51 3.24 -21.35
N LEU A 62 1.03 2.02 -21.17
CA LEU A 62 1.62 1.22 -22.25
C LEU A 62 0.58 0.77 -23.29
N THR A 63 -0.63 0.40 -22.85
CA THR A 63 -1.70 -0.06 -23.75
C THR A 63 -2.27 1.06 -24.63
N GLN A 64 -2.02 2.31 -24.27
CA GLN A 64 -2.54 3.50 -24.97
C GLN A 64 -1.43 4.31 -25.65
N MET A 65 -0.27 3.70 -25.87
CA MET A 65 0.86 4.31 -26.54
C MET A 65 0.50 4.71 -27.99
N MET A 66 0.93 5.90 -28.40
CA MET A 66 0.64 6.48 -29.71
C MET A 66 1.94 6.64 -30.52
N PRO A 67 1.93 6.33 -31.84
CA PRO A 67 3.08 6.52 -32.72
C PRO A 67 3.26 8.01 -33.10
N ARG A 68 3.41 8.89 -32.10
CA ARG A 68 3.50 10.34 -32.27
C ARG A 68 4.87 10.86 -31.81
N PRO A 69 5.74 11.31 -32.73
CA PRO A 69 6.96 12.02 -32.38
C PRO A 69 6.66 13.29 -31.58
N VAL A 70 7.59 13.67 -30.72
CA VAL A 70 7.45 14.87 -29.88
C VAL A 70 8.58 15.86 -30.14
N ARG A 71 8.40 17.08 -29.64
CA ARG A 71 9.47 18.06 -29.55
C ARG A 71 9.97 18.07 -28.11
N GLY A 72 11.29 18.00 -27.95
CA GLY A 72 11.95 18.10 -26.66
C GLY A 72 11.88 19.52 -26.09
N ASP A 73 12.58 19.70 -24.97
CA ASP A 73 12.71 20.95 -24.23
C ASP A 73 13.24 22.13 -25.07
N GLN A 74 14.17 21.88 -25.98
CA GLN A 74 14.77 22.88 -26.88
C GLN A 74 14.13 22.87 -28.28
N GLY A 75 12.97 22.21 -28.44
CA GLY A 75 12.23 22.15 -29.70
C GLY A 75 12.78 21.15 -30.73
N GLN A 76 13.83 20.41 -30.38
CA GLN A 76 14.41 19.31 -31.17
C GLN A 76 13.39 18.18 -31.36
N ARG A 77 13.45 17.49 -32.50
CA ARG A 77 12.58 16.33 -32.73
C ARG A 77 13.10 15.12 -31.97
N GLU A 78 12.21 14.49 -31.22
CA GLU A 78 12.47 13.24 -30.51
C GLU A 78 11.52 12.14 -31.01
N PRO A 79 11.95 10.87 -30.96
CA PRO A 79 11.15 9.74 -31.42
C PRO A 79 9.85 9.58 -30.61
N ALA A 80 8.90 8.81 -31.16
CA ALA A 80 7.63 8.52 -30.50
C ALA A 80 7.82 7.70 -29.21
N LEU A 81 8.81 6.80 -29.19
CA LEU A 81 9.29 6.08 -28.03
C LEU A 81 10.79 6.34 -27.90
N LEU A 82 11.19 6.93 -26.79
CA LEU A 82 12.58 7.05 -26.37
C LEU A 82 12.79 6.05 -25.23
N ALA A 83 13.55 4.99 -25.44
CA ALA A 83 13.83 3.97 -24.42
C ALA A 83 15.32 3.59 -24.44
N GLY A 84 15.90 3.40 -23.27
CA GLY A 84 17.30 3.00 -23.12
C GLY A 84 17.92 3.44 -21.80
N ALA A 85 19.20 3.09 -21.61
CA ALA A 85 19.95 3.45 -20.42
C ALA A 85 20.07 4.97 -20.25
N GLY A 86 19.81 5.47 -19.03
CA GLY A 86 19.94 6.89 -18.69
C GLY A 86 18.84 7.81 -19.24
N VAL A 87 17.85 7.28 -19.94
CA VAL A 87 16.67 8.06 -20.36
C VAL A 87 15.97 8.63 -19.13
N LEU A 88 15.61 9.91 -19.17
CA LEU A 88 15.04 10.65 -18.03
C LEU A 88 15.94 10.64 -16.77
N ALA A 89 17.26 10.56 -16.95
CA ALA A 89 18.23 10.42 -15.85
C ALA A 89 17.96 9.21 -14.94
N SER A 90 17.36 8.15 -15.50
CA SER A 90 17.22 6.86 -14.80
C SER A 90 18.60 6.28 -14.46
N GLU A 91 18.73 5.72 -13.26
CA GLU A 91 19.94 4.98 -12.84
C GLU A 91 20.13 3.67 -13.63
N SER A 92 19.11 3.23 -14.38
CA SER A 92 19.11 2.05 -15.23
C SER A 92 18.51 2.41 -16.59
N GLU A 93 17.57 1.62 -17.09
CA GLU A 93 16.76 1.96 -18.25
C GLU A 93 15.64 2.94 -17.88
N GLY A 94 15.33 3.82 -18.82
CA GLY A 94 14.16 4.69 -18.78
C GLY A 94 13.39 4.61 -20.08
N MET A 95 12.15 5.07 -20.05
CA MET A 95 11.30 5.20 -21.23
C MET A 95 10.50 6.49 -21.17
N ARG A 96 10.27 7.09 -22.33
CA ARG A 96 9.42 8.26 -22.52
C ARG A 96 8.63 8.10 -23.81
N PHE A 97 7.32 8.29 -23.76
CA PHE A 97 6.45 8.14 -24.92
C PHE A 97 5.18 9.00 -24.81
N VAL A 98 4.40 9.05 -25.89
CA VAL A 98 3.08 9.69 -25.88
C VAL A 98 2.01 8.64 -25.73
N ARG A 99 1.05 8.89 -24.84
CA ARG A 99 -0.17 8.08 -24.68
C ARG A 99 -1.43 8.88 -24.95
N GLY A 100 -2.50 8.17 -25.29
CA GLY A 100 -3.85 8.72 -25.42
C GLY A 100 -4.73 8.50 -24.19
N GLY A 101 -6.04 8.45 -24.47
CA GLY A 101 -7.11 8.02 -23.56
C GLY A 101 -7.44 8.94 -22.38
N VAL A 102 -6.98 10.19 -22.42
CA VAL A 102 -7.61 11.23 -21.58
C VAL A 102 -9.03 11.46 -22.07
N VAL A 103 -10.00 11.26 -21.18
CA VAL A 103 -11.42 11.52 -21.47
C VAL A 103 -11.73 12.98 -21.21
N ASN A 104 -11.79 13.79 -22.28
CA ASN A 104 -12.14 15.21 -22.23
C ASN A 104 -13.38 15.50 -23.09
N PRO A 105 -14.60 15.16 -22.61
CA PRO A 105 -15.79 15.17 -23.45
C PRO A 105 -16.29 16.58 -23.80
N LEU A 106 -16.06 17.55 -22.92
CA LEU A 106 -16.53 18.93 -23.12
C LEU A 106 -15.52 19.81 -23.87
N MET A 107 -14.27 19.36 -24.02
CA MET A 107 -13.19 20.09 -24.70
C MET A 107 -13.12 21.57 -24.30
N ARG A 108 -13.35 21.87 -23.02
CA ARG A 108 -13.50 23.26 -22.53
C ARG A 108 -12.22 24.07 -22.65
N LEU A 109 -11.07 23.40 -22.58
CA LEU A 109 -9.75 23.99 -22.80
C LEU A 109 -9.21 23.52 -24.15
N PRO A 110 -8.38 24.32 -24.84
CA PRO A 110 -7.72 23.94 -26.08
C PRO A 110 -6.56 22.96 -25.79
N ARG A 111 -6.90 21.78 -25.28
CA ARG A 111 -5.98 20.68 -24.95
C ARG A 111 -6.39 19.41 -25.67
N SER A 112 -5.40 18.67 -26.14
CA SER A 112 -5.58 17.34 -26.72
C SER A 112 -5.90 16.29 -25.66
N ASN A 113 -6.34 15.11 -26.12
CA ASN A 113 -6.55 13.92 -25.29
C ASN A 113 -5.27 13.06 -25.16
N LEU A 114 -4.12 13.69 -25.38
CA LEU A 114 -2.79 13.06 -25.38
C LEU A 114 -1.97 13.60 -24.21
N LEU A 115 -1.15 12.72 -23.63
CA LEU A 115 -0.18 13.05 -22.60
C LEU A 115 1.18 12.44 -22.97
N THR A 116 2.26 13.11 -22.57
CA THR A 116 3.61 12.53 -22.60
C THR A 116 3.90 11.96 -21.21
N VAL A 117 4.35 10.72 -21.16
CA VAL A 117 4.74 9.99 -19.95
C VAL A 117 6.15 9.45 -20.07
#